data_AF-A0A3Q3DHJ6-F1
#
_entry.id   AF-A0A3Q3DHJ6-F1
#
_cell.length_a   1.000
_cell.length_b   1.000
_cell.length_c   1.000
_cell.angle_alpha   90.00
_cell.angle_beta   90.00
_cell.angle_gamma   90.00
#
_symmetry.space_group_name_H-M   'P 1'
#
loop_
_entity.id
_entity.type
_entity.pdbx_description
1 polymer ?
#
loop_
_entity_poly.entity_id
_entity_poly.type
_entity_poly.pdbx_seq_one_letter_code
_entity_poly.pdbx_strand_id
1 'polypeptide(L)'
;MRAPSSSGFPLTLCMPLPCEQSMETKQKSLLQRVEALDEECEELQKQLGEREERELNLHNQLQQMSEDNEQLRTQFTSQRDTCSQLQSEKQTLQTQIEYFQGSVAELKQSVKSLKETERLLVAFPELSPLAHAQPKSTGNVLLDMEQQLQANSIRIGVLEKENAALQGSLVKLKEAAQQNAAKVRLIKSNWIGTDRTEISTKGEPYLDYTTNEQESSPLQICSFSPVTPPVEQLADQTQMQMSPL
;
A
#
# COMPACT_ATOMS: atom_id res chain seq x y z
N MET A 1 -136.20 53.65 64.02
CA MET A 1 -134.87 54.02 64.57
C MET A 1 -133.84 53.43 63.60
N ARG A 2 -133.07 54.26 62.87
CA ARG A 2 -131.81 54.90 63.33
C ARG A 2 -130.87 53.82 63.90
N ALA A 3 -129.65 53.59 63.41
CA ALA A 3 -128.78 54.37 62.54
C ALA A 3 -127.78 53.44 61.85
N PRO A 4 -127.05 53.96 60.85
CA PRO A 4 -126.44 53.21 59.77
C PRO A 4 -124.90 53.25 59.84
N SER A 5 -124.29 52.88 58.71
CA SER A 5 -122.99 53.29 58.21
C SER A 5 -121.75 52.78 58.95
N SER A 6 -120.85 52.12 58.23
CA SER A 6 -119.85 52.87 57.46
C SER A 6 -118.91 51.93 56.70
N SER A 7 -118.72 52.24 55.42
CA SER A 7 -117.47 52.14 54.64
C SER A 7 -116.53 50.97 55.00
N GLY A 8 -116.34 49.96 54.15
CA GLY A 8 -115.93 50.20 52.76
C GLY A 8 -114.63 51.00 52.70
N PHE A 9 -113.61 50.59 53.45
CA PHE A 9 -112.24 51.04 53.19
C PHE A 9 -111.70 50.21 52.02
N PRO A 10 -111.37 50.83 50.87
CA PRO A 10 -110.61 50.13 49.86
C PRO A 10 -109.28 49.75 50.51
N LEU A 11 -108.85 48.50 50.30
CA LEU A 11 -107.47 48.10 50.52
C LEU A 11 -106.62 49.15 49.82
N THR A 12 -106.05 50.09 50.59
CA THR A 12 -105.06 51.02 50.10
C THR A 12 -103.91 50.11 49.68
N LEU A 13 -103.87 49.79 48.39
CA LEU A 13 -102.70 49.28 47.74
C LEU A 13 -101.61 50.28 48.12
N CYS A 14 -100.75 49.89 49.06
CA CYS A 14 -99.61 50.69 49.45
C CYS A 14 -98.76 50.80 48.18
N MET A 15 -98.95 51.87 47.41
CA MET A 15 -98.11 52.17 46.28
C MET A 15 -96.72 52.37 46.86
N PRO A 16 -95.73 51.54 46.49
CA PRO A 16 -94.40 51.63 47.09
C PRO A 16 -93.88 53.05 46.89
N LEU A 17 -93.42 53.65 47.99
CA LEU A 17 -92.87 55.01 48.01
C LEU A 17 -91.79 55.12 46.92
N PRO A 18 -91.62 56.26 46.22
CA PRO A 18 -90.64 56.41 45.14
C PRO A 18 -89.20 55.97 45.50
N CYS A 19 -88.88 55.95 46.80
CA CYS A 19 -87.62 55.44 47.33
C CYS A 19 -87.46 53.91 47.21
N GLU A 20 -88.53 53.13 47.42
CA GLU A 20 -88.50 51.66 47.36
C GLU A 20 -88.25 51.17 45.94
N GLN A 21 -88.92 51.78 44.95
CA GLN A 21 -88.68 51.51 43.53
C GLN A 21 -87.27 51.93 43.09
N SER A 22 -86.73 53.04 43.63
CA SER A 22 -85.35 53.47 43.38
C SER A 22 -84.31 52.50 43.97
N MET A 23 -84.60 51.92 45.14
CA MET A 23 -83.74 50.91 45.76
C MET A 23 -83.76 49.61 44.98
N GLU A 24 -84.94 49.13 44.58
CA GLU A 24 -85.09 47.90 43.79
C GLU A 24 -84.37 47.99 42.44
N THR A 25 -84.50 49.12 41.74
CA THR A 25 -83.82 49.35 40.46
C THR A 25 -82.30 49.38 40.61
N LYS A 26 -81.77 50.02 41.67
CA LYS A 26 -80.34 50.00 41.98
C LYS A 26 -79.84 48.61 42.32
N GLN A 27 -80.57 47.85 43.15
CA GLN A 27 -80.21 46.46 43.47
C GLN A 27 -80.14 45.60 42.21
N LYS A 28 -81.14 45.71 41.33
CA LYS A 28 -81.17 44.98 40.07
C LYS A 28 -80.02 45.37 39.14
N SER A 29 -79.72 46.66 39.03
CA SER A 29 -78.57 47.16 38.24
C SER A 29 -77.23 46.69 38.80
N LEU A 30 -77.08 46.63 40.13
CA LEU A 30 -75.87 46.12 40.77
C LEU A 30 -75.72 44.61 40.54
N LEU A 31 -76.79 43.83 40.68
CA LEU A 31 -76.77 42.39 40.38
C LEU A 31 -76.33 42.13 38.94
N GLN A 32 -76.91 42.83 37.97
CA GLN A 32 -76.50 42.72 36.55
C GLN A 32 -75.03 43.08 36.34
N ARG A 33 -74.51 44.08 37.06
CA ARG A 33 -73.09 44.43 36.95
C ARG A 33 -72.19 43.37 37.59
N VAL A 34 -72.61 42.74 38.68
CA VAL A 34 -71.88 41.62 39.30
C VAL A 34 -71.87 40.43 38.36
N GLU A 35 -73.02 40.02 37.80
CA GLU A 35 -73.10 38.94 36.81
C GLU A 35 -72.19 39.19 35.60
N ALA A 36 -72.20 40.41 35.05
CA ALA A 36 -71.31 40.78 33.94
C ALA A 36 -69.82 40.75 34.34
N LEU A 37 -69.48 41.13 35.57
CA LEU A 37 -68.11 41.04 36.06
C LEU A 37 -67.67 39.59 36.27
N ASP A 38 -68.57 38.71 36.72
CA ASP A 38 -68.29 37.29 36.87
C ASP A 38 -68.00 36.65 35.50
N GLU A 39 -68.81 36.96 34.48
CA GLU A 39 -68.57 36.54 33.09
C GLU A 39 -67.23 37.07 32.55
N GLU A 40 -66.91 38.35 32.78
CA GLU A 40 -65.61 38.94 32.41
C GLU A 40 -64.45 38.21 33.12
N CYS A 41 -64.59 37.85 34.40
CA CYS A 41 -63.57 37.13 35.16
C CYS A 41 -63.36 35.71 34.62
N GLU A 42 -64.42 34.97 34.32
CA GLU A 42 -64.33 33.61 33.76
C GLU A 42 -63.65 33.60 32.39
N GLU A 43 -64.01 34.54 31.52
CA GLU A 43 -63.39 34.65 30.19
C GLU A 43 -61.91 35.04 30.30
N LEU A 44 -61.55 35.99 31.17
CA LEU A 44 -60.15 36.34 31.42
C LEU A 44 -59.35 35.15 31.98
N GLN A 45 -59.94 34.38 32.89
CA GLN A 45 -59.29 33.19 33.46
C GLN A 45 -59.05 32.11 32.39
N LYS A 46 -60.02 31.91 31.50
CA LYS A 46 -59.86 31.00 30.34
C LYS A 46 -58.75 31.47 29.41
N GLN A 47 -58.73 32.74 29.03
CA GLN A 47 -57.70 33.31 28.16
C GLN A 47 -56.30 33.26 28.79
N LEU A 48 -56.21 33.45 30.11
CA LEU A 48 -54.97 33.29 30.86
C LEU A 48 -54.47 31.85 30.76
N GLY A 49 -55.32 30.86 31.02
CA GLY A 49 -54.96 29.44 30.92
C GLY A 49 -54.49 29.05 29.50
N GLU A 50 -55.20 29.49 28.45
CA GLU A 50 -54.78 29.27 27.07
C GLU A 50 -53.43 29.94 26.74
N ARG A 51 -53.15 31.10 27.35
CA ARG A 51 -51.87 31.80 27.17
C ARG A 51 -50.74 31.07 27.89
N GLU A 52 -50.97 30.62 29.12
CA GLU A 52 -50.00 29.84 29.91
C GLU A 52 -49.65 28.52 29.22
N GLU A 53 -50.64 27.81 28.68
CA GLU A 53 -50.39 26.58 27.90
C GLU A 53 -49.54 26.86 26.65
N ARG A 54 -49.86 27.94 25.91
CA ARG A 54 -49.06 28.35 24.74
C ARG A 54 -47.65 28.74 25.12
N GLU A 55 -47.47 29.43 26.25
CA GLU A 55 -46.16 29.83 26.76
C GLU A 55 -45.31 28.60 27.12
N LEU A 56 -45.88 27.65 27.85
CA LEU A 56 -45.22 26.38 28.19
C LEU A 56 -44.83 25.59 26.94
N ASN A 57 -45.71 25.51 25.93
CA ASN A 57 -45.42 24.82 24.69
C ASN A 57 -44.26 25.49 23.92
N LEU A 58 -44.27 26.82 23.80
CA LEU A 58 -43.17 27.56 23.17
C LEU A 58 -41.86 27.39 23.94
N HIS A 59 -41.90 27.38 25.27
CA HIS A 59 -40.73 27.14 26.11
C HIS A 59 -40.13 25.76 25.84
N ASN A 60 -40.95 24.71 25.79
CA ASN A 60 -40.50 23.36 25.49
C ASN A 60 -39.89 23.26 24.07
N GLN A 61 -40.50 23.91 23.08
CA GLN A 61 -39.96 23.96 21.71
C GLN A 61 -38.61 24.67 21.65
N LEU A 62 -38.45 25.80 22.37
CA LEU A 62 -37.19 26.51 22.46
C LEU A 62 -36.11 25.66 23.13
N GLN A 63 -36.46 24.95 24.20
CA GLN A 63 -35.54 24.03 24.88
C GLN A 63 -35.09 22.91 23.92
N GLN A 64 -36.02 22.25 23.23
CA GLN A 64 -35.69 21.20 22.27
C GLN A 64 -34.77 21.72 21.16
N MET A 65 -35.09 22.88 20.57
CA MET A 65 -34.23 23.48 19.54
C MET A 65 -32.84 23.84 20.08
N SER A 66 -32.74 24.26 21.35
CA SER A 66 -31.46 24.55 21.99
C SER A 66 -30.62 23.28 22.13
N GLU A 67 -31.23 22.19 22.61
CA GLU A 67 -30.58 20.89 22.76
C GLU A 67 -30.12 20.34 21.40
N ASP A 68 -30.97 20.40 20.38
CA ASP A 68 -30.64 19.99 19.01
C ASP A 68 -29.49 20.82 18.43
N ASN A 69 -29.46 22.13 18.70
CA ASN A 69 -28.37 23.00 18.25
C ASN A 69 -27.03 22.63 18.90
N GLU A 70 -27.04 22.33 20.20
CA GLU A 70 -25.86 21.89 20.92
C GLU A 70 -25.35 20.54 20.40
N GLN A 71 -26.24 19.59 20.14
CA GLN A 71 -25.90 18.31 19.52
C GLN A 71 -25.29 18.50 18.12
N LEU A 72 -25.87 19.36 17.28
CA LEU A 72 -25.32 19.64 15.96
C LEU A 72 -23.96 20.33 16.04
N ARG A 73 -23.77 21.25 16.99
CA ARG A 73 -22.47 21.90 17.21
C ARG A 73 -21.40 20.90 17.60
N THR A 74 -21.69 20.00 18.54
CA THR A 74 -20.73 18.98 18.99
C THR A 74 -20.38 18.01 17.86
N GLN A 75 -21.36 17.56 17.08
CA GLN A 75 -21.13 16.75 15.89
C GLN A 75 -20.27 17.48 14.85
N PHE A 76 -20.56 18.74 14.57
CA PHE A 76 -19.80 19.54 13.62
C PHE A 76 -18.34 19.71 14.07
N THR A 77 -18.11 19.98 15.36
CA THR A 77 -16.74 20.07 15.89
C THR A 77 -15.99 18.75 15.77
N SER A 78 -16.64 17.62 16.08
CA SER A 78 -16.05 16.29 15.96
C SER A 78 -15.68 15.95 14.50
N GLN A 79 -16.57 16.28 13.55
CA GLN A 79 -16.30 16.09 12.12
C GLN A 79 -15.13 16.97 11.64
N ARG A 80 -15.08 18.23 12.07
CA ARG A 80 -13.98 19.15 11.73
C ARG A 80 -12.64 18.64 12.24
N ASP A 81 -12.61 18.13 13.47
CA ASP A 81 -11.37 17.64 14.09
C ASP A 81 -10.90 16.35 13.39
N THR A 82 -11.83 15.44 13.05
CA THR A 82 -11.54 14.25 12.23
C THR A 82 -11.00 14.62 10.85
N CYS A 83 -11.61 15.61 10.18
CA CYS A 83 -11.14 16.09 8.88
C CYS A 83 -9.72 16.66 8.96
N SER A 84 -9.42 17.40 10.03
CA SER A 84 -8.08 17.96 10.28
C SER A 84 -7.05 16.84 10.51
N GLN A 85 -7.41 15.79 11.24
CA GLN A 85 -6.56 14.62 11.45
C GLN A 85 -6.27 13.89 10.14
N LEU A 86 -7.30 13.62 9.34
CA LEU A 86 -7.15 12.96 8.02
C LEU A 86 -6.29 13.80 7.07
N GLN A 87 -6.38 15.13 7.12
CA GLN A 87 -5.54 16.00 6.31
C GLN A 87 -4.06 15.92 6.72
N SER A 88 -3.78 15.85 8.01
CA SER A 88 -2.41 15.66 8.53
C SER A 88 -1.84 14.28 8.15
N GLU A 89 -2.65 13.23 8.26
CA GLU A 89 -2.26 11.88 7.86
C GLU A 89 -1.99 11.80 6.36
N LYS A 90 -2.86 12.40 5.53
CA LYS A 90 -2.65 12.50 4.08
C LYS A 90 -1.31 13.17 3.75
N GLN A 91 -1.00 14.30 4.38
CA GLN A 91 0.27 15.00 4.15
C GLN A 91 1.46 14.13 4.54
N THR A 92 1.36 13.45 5.68
CA THR A 92 2.38 12.52 6.16
C THR A 92 2.63 11.39 5.16
N LEU A 93 1.57 10.76 4.65
CA LEU A 93 1.65 9.70 3.66
C LEU A 93 2.24 10.20 2.34
N GLN A 94 1.88 11.41 1.90
CA GLN A 94 2.46 12.02 0.70
C GLN A 94 3.96 12.20 0.83
N THR A 95 4.44 12.74 1.95
CA THR A 95 5.89 12.88 2.22
C THR A 95 6.59 11.52 2.26
N GLN A 96 5.99 10.49 2.85
CA GLN A 96 6.57 9.14 2.84
C GLN A 96 6.65 8.55 1.44
N ILE A 97 5.61 8.74 0.61
CA ILE A 97 5.62 8.28 -0.78
C ILE A 97 6.75 8.96 -1.56
N GLU A 98 6.92 10.26 -1.43
CA GLU A 98 8.01 11.01 -2.07
C GLU A 98 9.39 10.49 -1.64
N TYR A 99 9.58 10.25 -0.34
CA TYR A 99 10.80 9.65 0.19
C TYR A 99 11.08 8.27 -0.40
N PHE A 100 10.10 7.36 -0.40
CA PHE A 100 10.28 6.02 -0.94
C PHE A 100 10.51 6.03 -2.45
N GLN A 101 9.87 6.93 -3.20
CA GLN A 101 10.14 7.10 -4.63
C GLN A 101 11.59 7.52 -4.87
N GLY A 102 12.12 8.45 -4.07
CA GLY A 102 13.53 8.84 -4.09
C GLY A 102 14.46 7.65 -3.82
N SER A 103 14.23 6.93 -2.73
CA SER A 103 15.02 5.75 -2.35
C SER A 103 15.01 4.66 -3.43
N VAL A 104 13.86 4.40 -4.06
CA VAL A 104 13.75 3.44 -5.16
C VAL A 104 14.54 3.92 -6.39
N ALA A 105 14.53 5.22 -6.70
CA ALA A 105 15.31 5.77 -7.80
C ALA A 105 16.82 5.64 -7.56
N GLU A 106 17.28 5.94 -6.35
CA GLU A 106 18.68 5.76 -5.92
C GLU A 106 19.09 4.29 -6.02
N LEU A 107 18.28 3.37 -5.49
CA LEU A 107 18.58 1.94 -5.54
C LEU A 107 18.64 1.42 -6.98
N LYS A 108 17.73 1.86 -7.86
CA LYS A 108 17.77 1.54 -9.29
C LYS A 108 19.06 2.03 -9.95
N GLN A 109 19.54 3.21 -9.58
CA GLN A 109 20.79 3.74 -10.09
C GLN A 109 21.99 2.93 -9.59
N SER A 110 22.02 2.57 -8.30
CA SER A 110 23.04 1.70 -7.72
C SER A 110 23.09 0.33 -8.41
N VAL A 111 21.94 -0.28 -8.69
CA VAL A 111 21.88 -1.56 -9.42
C VAL A 111 22.44 -1.43 -10.85
N LYS A 112 22.15 -0.33 -11.55
CA LYS A 112 22.74 -0.08 -12.88
C LYS A 112 24.25 0.08 -12.80
N SER A 113 24.73 0.84 -11.83
CA SER A 113 26.17 1.02 -11.59
C SER A 113 26.85 -0.32 -11.31
N LEU A 114 26.28 -1.14 -10.42
CA LEU A 114 26.82 -2.46 -10.09
C LEU A 114 26.87 -3.38 -11.30
N LYS A 115 25.81 -3.42 -12.12
CA LYS A 115 25.79 -4.20 -13.37
C LYS A 115 26.89 -3.76 -14.34
N GLU A 116 27.14 -2.46 -14.44
CA GLU A 116 28.22 -1.96 -15.29
C GLU A 116 29.59 -2.32 -14.73
N THR A 117 29.78 -2.21 -13.41
CA THR A 117 31.03 -2.67 -12.77
C THR A 117 31.24 -4.17 -12.94
N GLU A 118 30.19 -4.99 -12.82
CA GLU A 118 30.25 -6.43 -13.06
C GLU A 118 30.65 -6.71 -14.52
N ARG A 119 30.00 -6.04 -15.48
CA ARG A 119 30.34 -6.17 -16.91
C ARG A 119 31.80 -5.84 -17.18
N LEU A 120 32.31 -4.77 -16.57
CA LEU A 120 33.72 -4.37 -16.69
C LEU A 120 34.66 -5.37 -16.03
N LEU A 121 34.36 -5.86 -14.83
CA LEU A 121 35.18 -6.85 -14.12
C LEU A 121 35.22 -8.20 -14.83
N VAL A 122 34.13 -8.60 -15.49
CA VAL A 122 34.11 -9.81 -16.32
C VAL A 122 35.00 -9.64 -17.56
N ALA A 123 34.98 -8.47 -18.20
CA ALA A 123 35.82 -8.19 -19.36
C ALA A 123 37.30 -7.95 -19.01
N PHE A 124 37.55 -7.38 -17.82
CA PHE A 124 38.86 -6.98 -17.32
C PHE A 124 39.03 -7.45 -15.87
N PRO A 125 39.25 -8.76 -15.65
CA PRO A 125 39.40 -9.33 -14.31
C PRO A 125 40.51 -8.66 -13.48
N GLU A 126 41.52 -8.12 -14.13
CA GLU A 126 42.64 -7.37 -13.55
C GLU A 126 42.24 -6.07 -12.84
N LEU A 127 41.06 -5.51 -13.14
CA LEU A 127 40.51 -4.35 -12.42
C LEU A 127 39.90 -4.72 -11.07
N SER A 128 39.74 -6.03 -10.79
CA SER A 128 39.28 -6.47 -9.49
C SER A 128 40.29 -6.07 -8.41
N PRO A 129 39.85 -5.52 -7.26
CA PRO A 129 40.73 -5.28 -6.12
C PRO A 129 41.51 -6.52 -5.68
N LEU A 130 40.99 -7.72 -5.99
CA LEU A 130 41.63 -9.00 -5.70
C LEU A 130 42.70 -9.39 -6.71
N ALA A 131 42.70 -8.83 -7.92
CA ALA A 131 43.67 -9.16 -8.97
C ALA A 131 45.07 -8.61 -8.69
N HIS A 132 45.19 -7.63 -7.79
CA HIS A 132 46.48 -7.10 -7.32
C HIS A 132 46.93 -7.73 -5.99
N ALA A 133 46.12 -8.63 -5.41
CA ALA A 133 46.55 -9.42 -4.28
C ALA A 133 47.47 -10.54 -4.77
N GLN A 134 48.74 -10.50 -4.38
CA GLN A 134 49.62 -11.67 -4.41
C GLN A 134 48.88 -12.88 -3.80
N PRO A 135 49.03 -14.10 -4.33
CA PRO A 135 48.51 -15.30 -3.69
C PRO A 135 48.97 -15.32 -2.24
N LYS A 136 48.03 -15.13 -1.31
CA LYS A 136 48.35 -15.12 0.12
C LYS A 136 48.64 -16.57 0.53
N SER A 137 49.90 -16.97 0.46
CA SER A 137 50.33 -18.19 1.17
C SER A 137 50.17 -17.94 2.66
N THR A 138 49.50 -18.86 3.35
CA THR A 138 49.32 -18.79 4.80
C THR A 138 50.63 -19.11 5.55
N GLY A 139 51.72 -19.42 4.81
CA GLY A 139 52.99 -19.93 5.36
C GLY A 139 52.93 -21.41 5.74
N ASN A 140 51.76 -22.04 5.63
CA ASN A 140 51.54 -23.47 5.85
C ASN A 140 51.15 -24.13 4.53
N VAL A 141 52.11 -24.84 3.94
CA VAL A 141 51.96 -25.47 2.62
C VAL A 141 50.80 -26.46 2.57
N LEU A 142 50.57 -27.24 3.63
CA LEU A 142 49.46 -28.22 3.67
C LEU A 142 48.10 -27.53 3.60
N LEU A 143 47.93 -26.47 4.39
CA LEU A 143 46.69 -25.68 4.41
C LEU A 143 46.45 -24.98 3.07
N ASP A 144 47.52 -24.42 2.47
CA ASP A 144 47.45 -23.76 1.17
C ASP A 144 47.07 -24.76 0.06
N MET A 145 47.64 -25.96 0.08
CA MET A 145 47.31 -27.03 -0.88
C MET A 145 45.87 -27.52 -0.72
N GLU A 146 45.36 -27.62 0.51
CA GLU A 146 43.97 -28.00 0.76
C GLU A 146 43.00 -26.93 0.25
N GLN A 147 43.28 -25.65 0.49
CA GLN A 147 42.50 -24.54 -0.07
C GLN A 147 42.55 -24.53 -1.60
N GLN A 148 43.71 -24.80 -2.19
CA GLN A 148 43.87 -24.87 -3.65
C GLN A 148 43.10 -26.06 -4.24
N LEU A 149 43.10 -27.22 -3.57
CA LEU A 149 42.31 -28.37 -3.96
C LEU A 149 40.81 -28.08 -3.93
N GLN A 150 40.34 -27.39 -2.89
CA GLN A 150 38.94 -26.96 -2.76
C GLN A 150 38.56 -25.98 -3.89
N ALA A 151 39.40 -24.98 -4.16
CA ALA A 151 39.19 -24.03 -5.25
C ALA A 151 39.15 -24.73 -6.62
N ASN A 152 40.06 -25.68 -6.85
CA ASN A 152 40.09 -26.48 -8.08
C ASN A 152 38.85 -27.37 -8.20
N SER A 153 38.38 -27.97 -7.11
CA SER A 153 37.16 -28.79 -7.13
C SER A 153 35.94 -27.96 -7.56
N ILE A 154 35.80 -26.74 -7.05
CA ILE A 154 34.74 -25.81 -7.47
C ILE A 154 34.90 -25.45 -8.96
N ARG A 155 36.13 -25.12 -9.38
CA ARG A 155 36.42 -24.78 -10.78
C ARG A 155 36.07 -25.91 -11.74
N ILE A 156 36.43 -27.15 -11.41
CA ILE A 156 36.07 -28.34 -12.20
C ILE A 156 34.56 -28.43 -12.35
N GLY A 157 33.79 -28.31 -11.26
CA GLY A 157 32.33 -28.36 -11.31
C GLY A 157 31.70 -27.27 -12.20
N VAL A 158 32.25 -26.06 -12.20
CA VAL A 158 31.80 -24.98 -13.11
C VAL A 158 32.10 -25.34 -14.56
N LEU A 159 33.33 -25.77 -14.86
CA LEU A 159 33.74 -26.15 -16.21
C LEU A 159 32.93 -27.34 -16.76
N GLU A 160 32.62 -28.32 -15.92
CA GLU A 160 31.76 -29.45 -16.29
C GLU A 160 30.34 -29.01 -16.64
N LYS A 161 29.76 -28.10 -15.84
CA LYS A 161 28.43 -27.54 -16.10
C LYS A 161 28.39 -26.75 -17.42
N GLU A 162 29.40 -25.91 -17.66
CA GLU A 162 29.50 -25.15 -18.91
C GLU A 162 29.71 -26.06 -20.12
N ASN A 163 30.58 -27.07 -20.02
CA ASN A 163 30.77 -28.06 -21.07
C ASN A 163 29.47 -28.81 -21.39
N ALA A 164 28.69 -29.22 -20.38
CA ALA A 164 27.40 -29.86 -20.59
C ALA A 164 26.40 -28.93 -21.32
N ALA A 165 26.36 -27.65 -20.94
CA ALA A 165 25.52 -26.64 -21.60
C ALA A 165 25.94 -26.41 -23.07
N LEU A 166 27.25 -26.36 -23.34
CA LEU A 166 27.80 -26.23 -24.70
C LEU A 166 27.47 -27.45 -25.55
N GLN A 167 27.68 -28.67 -25.03
CA GLN A 167 27.33 -29.91 -25.72
C GLN A 167 25.83 -29.94 -26.07
N GLY A 168 24.96 -29.59 -25.12
CA GLY A 168 23.51 -29.49 -25.38
C GLY A 168 23.16 -28.47 -26.47
N SER A 169 23.87 -27.33 -26.51
CA SER A 169 23.69 -26.33 -27.57
C SER A 169 24.16 -26.83 -28.93
N LEU A 170 25.26 -27.60 -28.96
CA LEU A 170 25.84 -28.18 -30.17
C LEU A 170 24.94 -29.27 -30.78
N VAL A 171 24.29 -30.09 -29.93
CA VAL A 171 23.28 -31.07 -30.37
C VAL A 171 22.10 -30.37 -31.04
N LYS A 172 21.53 -29.33 -30.40
CA LYS A 172 20.42 -28.55 -30.98
C LYS A 172 20.79 -27.93 -32.33
N LEU A 173 22.01 -27.42 -32.46
CA LEU A 173 22.49 -26.85 -33.71
C LEU A 173 22.61 -27.91 -34.82
N LYS A 174 23.11 -29.12 -34.49
CA LYS A 174 23.17 -30.25 -35.43
C LYS A 174 21.78 -30.69 -35.88
N GLU A 175 20.82 -30.80 -34.96
CA GLU A 175 19.43 -31.14 -35.28
C GLU A 175 18.78 -30.09 -36.19
N ALA A 176 18.95 -28.80 -35.88
CA ALA A 176 18.45 -27.71 -36.70
C ALA A 176 19.06 -27.72 -38.11
N ALA A 177 20.36 -27.98 -38.22
CA ALA A 177 21.05 -28.10 -39.52
C ALA A 177 20.53 -29.29 -40.34
N GLN A 178 20.31 -30.45 -39.73
CA GLN A 178 19.75 -31.63 -40.40
C GLN A 178 18.30 -31.41 -40.86
N GLN A 179 17.46 -30.80 -40.02
CA GLN A 179 16.09 -30.45 -40.40
C GLN A 179 16.07 -29.45 -41.55
N ASN A 180 16.97 -28.47 -41.54
CA ASN A 180 17.08 -27.49 -42.61
C ASN A 180 17.57 -28.15 -43.92
N ALA A 181 18.56 -29.04 -43.84
CA ALA A 181 19.03 -29.83 -44.99
C ALA A 181 17.91 -30.73 -45.57
N ALA A 182 17.08 -31.34 -44.72
CA ALA A 182 15.93 -32.13 -45.12
C ALA A 182 14.86 -31.26 -45.82
N LYS A 183 14.55 -30.07 -45.27
CA LYS A 183 13.64 -29.11 -45.91
C LYS A 183 14.15 -28.63 -47.26
N VAL A 184 15.43 -28.28 -47.36
CA VAL A 184 16.06 -27.86 -48.63
C VAL A 184 16.02 -28.99 -49.66
N ARG A 185 16.27 -30.24 -49.24
CA ARG A 185 16.16 -31.42 -50.12
C ARG A 185 14.72 -31.63 -50.60
N LEU A 186 13.73 -31.49 -49.72
CA LEU A 186 12.31 -31.60 -50.06
C LEU A 186 11.86 -30.51 -51.05
N ILE A 187 12.27 -29.26 -50.79
CA ILE A 187 12.01 -28.14 -51.69
C ILE A 187 12.65 -28.41 -53.06
N LYS A 188 13.93 -28.81 -53.09
CA LYS A 188 14.64 -29.15 -54.34
C LYS A 188 13.94 -30.27 -55.12
N SER A 189 13.42 -31.31 -54.46
CA SER A 189 12.64 -32.36 -55.13
C SER A 189 11.29 -31.87 -55.68
N ASN A 190 10.68 -30.88 -55.03
CA ASN A 190 9.44 -30.26 -55.51
C ASN A 190 9.66 -29.39 -56.77
N TRP A 191 10.81 -28.71 -56.88
CA TRP A 191 11.16 -27.88 -58.05
C TRP A 191 11.60 -28.69 -59.27
N ILE A 192 12.05 -29.96 -59.10
CA ILE A 192 12.42 -30.85 -60.23
C ILE A 192 11.17 -31.41 -60.95
N GLY A 193 9.95 -31.16 -60.46
CA GLY A 193 8.69 -31.55 -61.09
C GLY A 193 8.18 -30.61 -62.20
N THR A 194 8.83 -29.47 -62.43
CA THR A 194 8.42 -28.47 -63.45
C THR A 194 9.65 -27.82 -64.08
N ASP A 195 10.38 -28.57 -64.91
CA ASP A 195 10.64 -28.17 -66.31
C ASP A 195 11.53 -29.21 -66.99
N ARG A 196 11.05 -29.71 -68.12
CA ARG A 196 11.81 -30.56 -69.03
C ARG A 196 12.41 -29.66 -70.11
N THR A 197 13.67 -29.28 -69.95
CA THR A 197 14.51 -28.91 -71.11
C THR A 197 15.98 -29.15 -70.79
N GLU A 198 16.58 -30.04 -71.58
CA GLU A 198 18.00 -30.37 -71.63
C GLU A 198 18.83 -29.14 -71.96
N ILE A 199 19.85 -28.81 -71.17
CA ILE A 199 21.08 -28.20 -71.68
C ILE A 199 22.29 -28.77 -70.93
N SER A 200 23.12 -29.46 -71.70
CA SER A 200 24.50 -29.82 -71.40
C SER A 200 25.38 -28.58 -71.28
N THR A 201 26.15 -28.43 -70.20
CA THR A 201 27.53 -27.93 -70.26
C THR A 201 28.32 -28.26 -68.99
N LYS A 202 29.59 -28.59 -69.22
CA LYS A 202 30.66 -29.01 -68.30
C LYS A 202 31.10 -27.89 -67.33
N GLY A 203 31.65 -28.27 -66.18
CA GLY A 203 32.48 -27.40 -65.32
C GLY A 203 32.57 -27.84 -63.85
N GLU A 204 33.62 -28.59 -63.51
CA GLU A 204 34.16 -28.92 -62.16
C GLU A 204 34.54 -27.69 -61.31
N PRO A 205 35.07 -27.81 -60.06
CA PRO A 205 35.07 -28.94 -59.10
C PRO A 205 34.55 -28.52 -57.70
N TYR A 206 34.03 -29.46 -56.90
CA TYR A 206 33.92 -29.25 -55.44
C TYR A 206 34.96 -30.12 -54.75
N LEU A 207 35.84 -29.44 -54.01
CA LEU A 207 36.96 -30.01 -53.27
C LEU A 207 36.48 -31.08 -52.28
N ASP A 208 37.04 -32.26 -52.45
CA ASP A 208 37.11 -33.32 -51.46
C ASP A 208 38.10 -32.91 -50.36
N TYR A 209 37.66 -33.00 -49.12
CA TYR A 209 38.54 -33.04 -47.95
C TYR A 209 38.07 -34.19 -47.06
N THR A 210 38.35 -35.43 -47.48
CA THR A 210 38.76 -36.47 -46.53
C THR A 210 40.16 -36.14 -46.03
N THR A 211 40.35 -36.06 -44.72
CA THR A 211 41.59 -36.20 -43.93
C THR A 211 41.27 -35.67 -42.53
N ASN A 212 41.68 -36.22 -41.39
CA ASN A 212 42.40 -37.43 -41.03
C ASN A 212 42.07 -37.63 -39.54
N GLU A 213 41.77 -38.87 -39.12
CA GLU A 213 42.07 -39.24 -37.73
C GLU A 213 43.59 -39.29 -37.63
N GLN A 214 44.17 -38.29 -37.00
CA GLN A 214 45.57 -38.26 -36.68
C GLN A 214 45.67 -38.34 -35.16
N GLU A 215 46.12 -39.50 -34.70
CA GLU A 215 46.63 -39.73 -33.36
C GLU A 215 47.50 -38.54 -32.94
N SER A 216 47.02 -37.78 -31.96
CA SER A 216 47.85 -36.80 -31.29
C SER A 216 48.49 -37.48 -30.08
N SER A 217 49.80 -37.74 -30.22
CA SER A 217 50.68 -38.21 -29.16
C SER A 217 50.51 -37.43 -27.84
N PRO A 218 50.77 -38.06 -26.69
CA PRO A 218 50.58 -37.45 -25.38
C PRO A 218 51.51 -36.26 -25.17
N LEU A 219 50.96 -35.19 -24.59
CA LEU A 219 51.72 -34.02 -24.13
C LEU A 219 52.85 -34.49 -23.21
N GLN A 220 54.09 -34.13 -23.56
CA GLN A 220 55.25 -34.23 -22.69
C GLN A 220 54.95 -33.49 -21.39
N ILE A 221 54.72 -34.27 -20.33
CA ILE A 221 54.81 -33.79 -18.96
C ILE A 221 56.27 -33.37 -18.77
N CYS A 222 56.50 -32.08 -18.50
CA CYS A 222 57.80 -31.61 -18.05
C CYS A 222 58.22 -32.41 -16.82
N SER A 223 59.15 -33.33 -17.00
CA SER A 223 59.82 -34.05 -15.92
C SER A 223 60.62 -33.04 -15.10
N PHE A 224 60.09 -32.60 -13.97
CA PHE A 224 60.90 -31.97 -12.94
C PHE A 224 61.79 -33.05 -12.32
N SER A 225 63.09 -32.97 -12.61
CA SER A 225 64.11 -33.69 -11.86
C SER A 225 64.07 -33.25 -10.40
N PRO A 226 64.08 -34.16 -9.42
CA PRO A 226 64.22 -33.76 -8.02
C PRO A 226 65.64 -33.27 -7.80
N VAL A 227 65.80 -31.96 -7.63
CA VAL A 227 67.02 -31.39 -7.02
C VAL A 227 66.93 -31.69 -5.53
N THR A 228 67.68 -32.68 -5.07
CA THR A 228 67.95 -32.87 -3.65
C THR A 228 68.85 -31.74 -3.16
N PRO A 229 68.45 -30.91 -2.19
CA PRO A 229 69.36 -29.97 -1.56
C PRO A 229 70.34 -30.72 -0.62
N PRO A 230 71.57 -30.20 -0.42
CA PRO A 230 72.55 -30.82 0.45
C PRO A 230 72.15 -30.68 1.92
N VAL A 231 72.46 -31.71 2.69
CA VAL A 231 72.34 -31.75 4.15
C VAL A 231 73.38 -30.78 4.72
N GLU A 232 72.94 -29.63 5.23
CA GLU A 232 73.74 -28.79 6.13
C GLU A 232 73.12 -28.83 7.54
N GLN A 233 73.92 -29.35 8.45
CA GLN A 233 73.71 -29.34 9.89
C GLN A 233 73.99 -27.94 10.44
N LEU A 234 73.09 -27.38 11.24
CA LEU A 234 73.37 -26.42 12.32
C LEU A 234 72.08 -26.32 13.18
N ALA A 235 71.94 -27.09 14.26
CA ALA A 235 72.43 -26.79 15.61
C ALA A 235 71.84 -25.51 16.23
N ASP A 236 70.98 -25.73 17.23
CA ASP A 236 70.80 -24.96 18.47
C ASP A 236 70.63 -23.43 18.41
N GLN A 237 69.44 -22.94 18.79
CA GLN A 237 69.23 -22.48 20.17
C GLN A 237 67.77 -22.10 20.44
N THR A 238 67.14 -22.92 21.27
CA THR A 238 65.94 -22.61 22.03
C THR A 238 66.30 -21.59 23.11
N GLN A 239 65.77 -20.37 23.03
CA GLN A 239 65.65 -19.52 24.22
C GLN A 239 64.22 -19.06 24.41
N MET A 240 63.63 -19.64 25.45
CA MET A 240 62.47 -19.14 26.16
C MET A 240 62.71 -17.71 26.60
N GLN A 241 61.75 -16.82 26.34
CA GLN A 241 61.42 -15.76 27.29
C GLN A 241 59.91 -15.75 27.50
N MET A 242 59.54 -16.25 28.68
CA MET A 242 58.27 -16.02 29.35
C MET A 242 58.40 -14.80 30.26
N SER A 243 57.28 -14.09 30.40
CA SER A 243 56.85 -13.26 31.54
C SER A 243 57.24 -11.78 31.56
N PRO A 244 56.50 -10.91 32.29
CA PRO A 244 55.09 -11.00 32.71
C PRO A 244 54.30 -9.67 32.61
N LEU A 245 52.96 -9.77 32.56
CA LEU A 245 51.99 -9.06 33.42
C LEU A 245 50.59 -9.66 33.21
#